data_AF-A0A7S0FLE2-F1
#
_entry.id   AF-A0A7S0FLE2-F1
#
_cell.length_a   1.000
_cell.length_b   1.000
_cell.length_c   1.000
_cell.angle_alpha   90.00
_cell.angle_beta   90.00
_cell.angle_gamma   90.00
#
_symmetry.space_group_name_H-M   'P 1'
#
loop_
_entity.id
_entity.type
_entity.pdbx_description
1 polymer ?
#
loop_
_entity_poly.entity_id
_entity_poly.type
_entity_poly.pdbx_seq_one_letter_code
_entity_poly.pdbx_strand_id
1 'polypeptide(L)'
;DVKDKLRCPPREHIEKFQDIVRSYGSFCYIRKTMGADIAGACGQLVVEKEQNASSPVANDIEDIGRSGKQGNEKGGKTSKKVARKSESSSLADESSANDSETDYGGGSAEMEAWIKPLAIATALAAGAFAISTMFILTKRRR
;
A
#
# COMPACT_ATOMS: atom_id res chain seq x y z
N ASP A 1 -26.99 9.26 -17.12
CA ASP A 1 -26.52 7.88 -16.96
C ASP A 1 -26.19 7.21 -18.27
N VAL A 2 -24.91 7.13 -18.59
CA VAL A 2 -24.40 6.28 -19.66
C VAL A 2 -24.23 4.87 -19.07
N LYS A 3 -25.16 3.96 -19.38
CA LYS A 3 -25.15 2.56 -18.91
C LYS A 3 -24.32 1.67 -19.83
N ASP A 4 -23.13 2.11 -20.21
CA ASP A 4 -22.27 1.32 -21.07
C ASP A 4 -21.61 0.19 -20.26
N LYS A 5 -21.75 -1.04 -20.75
CA LYS A 5 -21.10 -2.21 -20.16
C LYS A 5 -19.62 -2.15 -20.50
N LEU A 6 -18.81 -1.65 -19.56
CA LEU A 6 -17.36 -1.67 -19.69
C LEU A 6 -16.86 -3.12 -19.70
N ARG A 7 -16.24 -3.53 -20.80
CA ARG A 7 -15.64 -4.85 -20.99
C ARG A 7 -14.22 -4.70 -21.51
N CYS A 8 -13.38 -5.66 -21.18
CA CYS A 8 -12.03 -5.74 -21.74
C CYS A 8 -12.13 -5.91 -23.26
N PRO A 9 -11.48 -5.05 -24.08
CA PRO A 9 -11.48 -5.20 -25.52
C PRO A 9 -10.74 -6.48 -25.96
N PRO A 10 -11.04 -7.02 -27.15
CA PRO A 10 -10.33 -8.17 -27.68
C PRO A 10 -8.85 -7.84 -27.93
N ARG A 11 -7.99 -8.86 -27.83
CA ARG A 11 -6.54 -8.71 -27.91
C ARG A 11 -6.07 -7.99 -29.18
N GLU A 12 -6.65 -8.34 -30.32
CA GLU A 12 -6.33 -7.73 -31.62
C GLU A 12 -6.55 -6.21 -31.63
N HIS A 13 -7.56 -5.73 -30.92
CA HIS A 13 -7.84 -4.29 -30.82
C HIS A 13 -6.79 -3.58 -29.96
N ILE A 14 -6.36 -4.21 -28.87
CA ILE A 14 -5.30 -3.68 -28.00
C ILE A 14 -3.97 -3.57 -28.77
N GLU A 15 -3.65 -4.57 -29.59
CA GLU A 15 -2.44 -4.59 -30.41
C GLU A 15 -2.47 -3.52 -31.51
N LYS A 16 -3.59 -3.38 -32.23
CA LYS A 16 -3.77 -2.29 -33.20
C LYS A 16 -3.61 -0.91 -32.55
N PHE A 17 -4.16 -0.73 -31.34
CA PHE A 17 -4.00 0.51 -30.60
C PHE A 17 -2.52 0.77 -30.23
N GLN A 18 -1.81 -0.26 -29.78
CA GLN A 18 -0.39 -0.18 -29.51
C GLN A 18 0.42 0.23 -30.76
N ASP A 19 0.11 -0.34 -31.93
CA ASP A 19 0.77 -0.02 -33.20
C ASP A 19 0.53 1.45 -33.59
N ILE A 20 -0.71 1.94 -33.45
CA ILE A 20 -1.05 3.33 -33.69
C ILE A 20 -0.21 4.24 -32.77
N VAL A 21 -0.19 3.99 -31.45
CA VAL A 21 0.56 4.83 -30.50
C VAL A 21 2.06 4.80 -30.81
N ARG A 22 2.61 3.64 -31.18
CA ARG A 22 4.02 3.50 -31.58
C ARG A 22 4.34 4.26 -32.86
N SER A 23 3.41 4.34 -33.82
CA SER A 23 3.61 5.07 -35.09
C SER A 23 3.85 6.57 -34.89
N TYR A 24 3.37 7.13 -33.78
CA TYR A 24 3.64 8.53 -33.38
C TYR A 24 4.98 8.71 -32.64
N GLY A 25 5.83 7.68 -32.58
CA GLY A 25 7.12 7.73 -31.90
C GLY A 25 7.05 7.57 -30.38
N SER A 26 5.89 7.18 -29.84
CA SER A 26 5.73 6.94 -28.39
C SER A 26 6.02 5.49 -28.02
N PHE A 27 6.78 5.29 -26.95
CA PHE A 27 6.97 3.95 -26.39
C PHE A 27 5.67 3.46 -25.74
N CYS A 28 5.18 2.31 -26.20
CA CYS A 28 3.95 1.71 -25.70
C CYS A 28 4.14 0.22 -25.43
N TYR A 29 3.70 -0.24 -24.26
CA TYR A 29 3.78 -1.61 -23.78
C TYR A 29 2.43 -2.06 -23.23
N ILE A 30 2.07 -3.31 -23.51
CA ILE A 30 0.88 -3.94 -22.92
C ILE A 30 1.31 -4.71 -21.68
N ARG A 31 0.82 -4.32 -20.50
CA ARG A 31 1.15 -4.97 -19.23
C ARG A 31 0.45 -6.33 -19.14
N LYS A 32 1.17 -7.36 -18.70
CA LYS A 32 0.59 -8.67 -18.37
C LYS A 32 -0.33 -8.53 -17.15
N THR A 33 -1.57 -8.99 -17.27
CA THR A 33 -2.51 -9.05 -16.15
C THR A 33 -2.07 -10.14 -15.16
N MET A 34 -1.96 -9.79 -13.89
CA MET A 34 -1.61 -10.69 -12.79
C MET A 34 -2.66 -10.56 -11.68
N GLY A 35 -2.95 -11.65 -10.96
CA GLY A 35 -3.85 -11.65 -9.81
C GLY A 35 -5.35 -11.48 -10.14
N ALA A 36 -5.75 -11.65 -11.41
CA ALA A 36 -7.16 -11.53 -11.80
C ALA A 36 -8.04 -12.66 -11.25
N ASP A 37 -7.44 -13.82 -10.98
CA ASP A 37 -8.02 -15.00 -10.36
C ASP A 37 -8.38 -14.80 -8.87
N ILE A 38 -7.62 -13.95 -8.18
CA ILE A 38 -7.82 -13.65 -6.75
C ILE A 38 -8.37 -12.24 -6.49
N ALA A 39 -8.99 -11.61 -7.50
CA ALA A 39 -9.47 -10.22 -7.44
C ALA A 39 -8.38 -9.19 -7.02
N GLY A 40 -7.11 -9.50 -7.29
CA GLY A 40 -5.94 -8.68 -7.00
C GLY A 40 -5.41 -7.90 -8.20
N ALA A 41 -6.06 -7.95 -9.37
CA ALA A 41 -5.66 -7.13 -10.51
C ALA A 41 -5.95 -5.65 -10.25
N CYS A 42 -5.29 -4.78 -11.02
CA CYS A 42 -5.48 -3.34 -10.90
C CYS A 42 -6.97 -2.96 -11.04
N GLY A 43 -7.49 -2.20 -10.06
CA GLY A 43 -8.90 -1.77 -10.02
C GLY A 43 -9.88 -2.75 -9.39
N GLN A 44 -9.44 -3.94 -8.95
CA GLN A 44 -10.31 -4.93 -8.30
C GLN A 44 -10.28 -4.90 -6.77
N LEU A 45 -9.35 -4.15 -6.17
CA LEU A 45 -9.24 -4.02 -4.72
C LEU A 45 -10.41 -3.19 -4.16
N VAL A 46 -11.51 -3.86 -3.83
CA VAL A 46 -12.64 -3.28 -3.10
C VAL A 46 -12.43 -3.58 -1.61
N VAL A 47 -12.17 -2.54 -0.82
CA VAL A 47 -12.25 -2.66 0.63
C VAL A 47 -13.72 -2.61 0.99
N GLU A 48 -14.25 -3.70 1.56
CA GLU A 48 -15.56 -3.69 2.19
C GLU A 48 -15.52 -2.67 3.33
N LYS A 49 -15.90 -1.44 3.03
CA LYS A 49 -16.13 -0.43 4.05
C LYS A 49 -17.37 -0.90 4.78
N GLU A 50 -17.21 -1.37 6.02
CA GLU A 50 -18.30 -1.83 6.88
C GLU A 50 -19.51 -0.90 6.70
N GLN A 51 -20.60 -1.42 6.14
CA GLN A 51 -21.84 -0.70 5.86
C GLN A 51 -22.61 -0.40 7.16
N ASN A 52 -21.92 0.11 8.18
CA ASN A 52 -22.51 0.58 9.44
C ASN A 52 -22.59 2.11 9.52
N ALA A 53 -22.40 2.81 8.41
CA ALA A 53 -22.80 4.20 8.29
C ALA A 53 -23.58 4.34 6.99
N SER A 54 -24.84 4.78 7.13
CA SER A 54 -25.56 5.55 6.12
C SER A 54 -24.58 6.22 5.17
N SER A 55 -24.72 5.96 3.87
CA SER A 55 -23.97 6.65 2.83
C SER A 55 -23.74 8.11 3.25
N PRO A 56 -22.52 8.57 3.52
CA PRO A 56 -22.31 10.00 3.58
C PRO A 56 -22.64 10.43 2.16
N VAL A 57 -23.72 11.22 2.02
CA VAL A 57 -23.91 12.09 0.88
C VAL A 57 -22.52 12.64 0.59
N ALA A 58 -22.00 12.33 -0.60
CA ALA A 58 -20.73 12.84 -1.06
C ALA A 58 -20.94 14.36 -1.19
N ASN A 59 -20.75 15.06 -0.07
CA ASN A 59 -20.65 16.50 -0.07
C ASN A 59 -19.31 16.77 -0.73
N ASP A 60 -19.36 17.37 -1.91
CA ASP A 60 -18.17 17.89 -2.55
C ASP A 60 -17.55 18.93 -1.61
N ILE A 61 -16.23 19.11 -1.70
CA ILE A 61 -15.48 20.06 -0.86
C ILE A 61 -16.04 21.50 -0.96
N GLU A 62 -16.75 21.81 -2.05
CA GLU A 62 -17.46 23.08 -2.27
C GLU A 62 -18.64 23.33 -1.29
N ASP A 63 -19.28 22.27 -0.78
CA ASP A 63 -20.55 22.36 -0.04
C ASP A 63 -20.38 22.66 1.47
N ILE A 64 -19.16 22.52 1.99
CA ILE A 64 -18.82 22.75 3.40
C ILE A 64 -19.06 24.21 3.83
N GLY A 65 -19.13 25.15 2.89
CA GLY A 65 -19.28 26.58 3.18
C GLY A 65 -20.71 27.09 3.40
N ARG A 66 -21.77 26.29 3.15
CA ARG A 66 -23.16 26.82 3.09
C ARG A 66 -24.13 26.35 4.16
N SER A 67 -23.84 25.32 4.95
CA SER A 67 -24.80 24.79 5.93
C SER A 67 -24.62 25.40 7.32
N GLY A 68 -25.06 26.65 7.46
CA GLY A 68 -25.28 27.26 8.76
C GLY A 68 -26.61 26.80 9.39
N LYS A 69 -26.54 26.42 10.68
CA LYS A 69 -27.63 26.47 11.67
C LYS A 69 -28.94 25.69 11.39
N GLN A 70 -29.06 24.55 12.06
CA GLN A 70 -30.25 24.07 12.82
C GLN A 70 -29.80 22.76 13.50
N GLY A 71 -29.98 22.46 14.79
CA GLY A 71 -30.93 22.98 15.74
C GLY A 71 -31.71 21.82 16.36
N ASN A 72 -31.15 21.25 17.44
CA ASN A 72 -31.84 20.67 18.60
C ASN A 72 -32.56 19.29 18.56
N GLU A 73 -32.05 18.44 19.45
CA GLU A 73 -32.78 17.64 20.48
C GLU A 73 -33.55 16.33 20.18
N LYS A 74 -33.11 15.31 20.95
CA LYS A 74 -33.87 14.40 21.86
C LYS A 74 -34.10 12.93 21.48
N GLY A 75 -33.62 12.08 22.40
CA GLY A 75 -34.13 10.74 22.73
C GLY A 75 -33.49 9.61 21.93
N GLY A 76 -32.99 8.51 22.47
CA GLY A 76 -33.03 7.96 23.81
C GLY A 76 -32.92 6.42 23.70
N LYS A 77 -32.28 5.82 24.71
CA LYS A 77 -32.37 4.40 25.13
C LYS A 77 -31.45 3.33 24.49
N THR A 78 -30.43 3.01 25.30
CA THR A 78 -30.07 1.69 25.86
C THR A 78 -29.69 0.50 24.96
N SER A 79 -28.43 0.08 25.18
CA SER A 79 -27.97 -1.29 25.45
C SER A 79 -27.91 -2.30 24.30
N LYS A 80 -26.67 -2.71 23.97
CA LYS A 80 -26.16 -4.03 24.36
C LYS A 80 -24.63 -4.07 24.30
N LYS A 81 -24.03 -4.44 25.43
CA LYS A 81 -22.62 -4.85 25.57
C LYS A 81 -22.35 -6.03 24.63
N VAL A 82 -21.33 -5.93 23.79
CA VAL A 82 -20.64 -7.10 23.24
C VAL A 82 -19.18 -7.01 23.69
N ALA A 83 -18.74 -8.09 24.32
CA ALA A 83 -17.49 -8.21 25.04
C ALA A 83 -16.28 -8.09 24.11
N ARG A 84 -15.36 -7.18 24.45
CA ARG A 84 -13.97 -7.21 23.99
C ARG A 84 -13.29 -8.42 24.63
N LYS A 85 -12.80 -9.35 23.82
CA LYS A 85 -11.72 -10.24 24.23
C LYS A 85 -10.40 -9.64 23.75
N SER A 86 -9.83 -8.78 24.58
CA SER A 86 -8.46 -8.32 24.49
C SER A 86 -7.60 -9.30 25.29
N GLU A 87 -6.78 -10.09 24.61
CA GLU A 87 -5.61 -10.70 25.22
C GLU A 87 -4.41 -9.84 24.83
N SER A 88 -4.14 -8.86 25.69
CA SER A 88 -2.85 -8.20 25.81
C SER A 88 -2.04 -8.96 26.84
N SER A 89 -0.88 -9.50 26.46
CA SER A 89 0.18 -9.83 27.41
C SER A 89 1.43 -9.02 27.02
N SER A 90 1.58 -7.93 27.76
CA SER A 90 2.80 -7.28 28.28
C SER A 90 4.11 -8.07 28.13
N LEU A 91 5.18 -7.51 27.54
CA LEU A 91 6.23 -6.63 28.10
C LEU A 91 7.56 -7.39 28.36
N ALA A 92 8.66 -6.63 28.25
CA ALA A 92 10.10 -6.95 28.38
C ALA A 92 10.74 -7.40 27.06
N ASP A 93 11.56 -6.59 26.36
CA ASP A 93 12.82 -5.93 26.77
C ASP A 93 13.86 -6.93 27.27
N GLU A 94 14.66 -7.47 26.36
CA GLU A 94 16.12 -7.48 26.49
C GLU A 94 16.81 -8.01 25.23
N SER A 95 17.97 -7.42 24.97
CA SER A 95 19.00 -7.85 24.03
C SER A 95 19.42 -9.30 24.21
N SER A 96 19.54 -10.05 23.11
CA SER A 96 20.60 -11.04 22.97
C SER A 96 20.79 -11.41 21.50
N ALA A 97 22.03 -11.26 21.05
CA ALA A 97 22.56 -12.02 19.93
C ALA A 97 22.44 -13.51 20.25
N ASN A 98 21.96 -14.31 19.30
CA ASN A 98 22.54 -15.61 18.91
C ASN A 98 21.66 -16.30 17.86
N ASP A 99 22.31 -16.56 16.72
CA ASP A 99 22.11 -17.64 15.75
C ASP A 99 20.76 -18.37 15.75
N SER A 100 19.90 -18.00 14.80
CA SER A 100 18.88 -18.91 14.30
C SER A 100 19.45 -19.65 13.07
N GLU A 101 19.92 -20.87 13.29
CA GLU A 101 20.10 -21.86 12.23
C GLU A 101 18.76 -22.10 11.53
N THR A 102 18.54 -21.39 10.42
CA THR A 102 17.56 -21.79 9.42
C THR A 102 18.24 -22.78 8.47
N ASP A 103 18.13 -24.05 8.82
CA ASP A 103 18.37 -25.19 7.94
C ASP A 103 17.34 -25.16 6.80
N TYR A 104 17.67 -24.43 5.73
CA TYR A 104 17.05 -24.57 4.41
C TYR A 104 18.07 -25.23 3.49
N GLY A 105 18.13 -26.56 3.58
CA GLY A 105 18.85 -27.40 2.64
C GLY A 105 18.37 -27.22 1.21
N GLY A 106 19.32 -27.02 0.29
CA GLY A 106 19.11 -27.31 -1.14
C GLY A 106 19.12 -26.13 -2.11
N GLY A 107 20.03 -25.15 -1.95
CA GLY A 107 20.29 -24.13 -3.00
C GLY A 107 21.40 -23.11 -2.72
N SER A 108 22.21 -23.34 -1.69
CA SER A 108 22.97 -22.30 -0.96
C SER A 108 24.14 -21.64 -1.73
N ALA A 109 24.87 -22.38 -2.56
CA ALA A 109 26.16 -21.90 -3.07
C ALA A 109 26.04 -20.70 -4.04
N GLU A 110 24.98 -20.65 -4.87
CA GLU A 110 24.82 -19.57 -5.84
C GLU A 110 24.21 -18.33 -5.20
N MET A 111 23.30 -18.49 -4.23
CA MET A 111 22.67 -17.38 -3.52
C MET A 111 23.65 -16.67 -2.58
N GLU A 112 24.55 -17.41 -1.90
CA GLU A 112 25.60 -16.82 -1.07
C GLU A 112 26.55 -15.89 -1.83
N ALA A 113 26.81 -16.18 -3.12
CA ALA A 113 27.71 -15.38 -3.95
C ALA A 113 27.19 -13.95 -4.18
N TRP A 114 25.87 -13.75 -4.22
CA TRP A 114 25.24 -12.44 -4.41
C TRP A 114 24.93 -11.71 -3.10
N ILE A 115 24.77 -12.44 -1.99
CA ILE A 115 24.48 -11.86 -0.68
C ILE A 115 25.69 -11.06 -0.15
N LYS A 116 26.92 -11.57 -0.33
CA LYS A 116 28.15 -10.92 0.14
C LYS A 116 28.35 -9.51 -0.45
N PRO A 117 28.32 -9.31 -1.79
CA PRO A 117 28.45 -7.96 -2.35
C PRO A 117 27.27 -7.05 -1.99
N LEU A 118 26.06 -7.60 -1.87
CA LEU A 118 24.88 -6.83 -1.46
C LEU A 118 25.02 -6.31 -0.02
N ALA A 119 25.46 -7.16 0.91
CA ALA A 119 25.68 -6.78 2.31
C ALA A 119 26.72 -5.66 2.43
N ILE A 120 27.84 -5.76 1.69
CA ILE A 120 28.88 -4.71 1.67
C ILE A 120 28.31 -3.39 1.15
N ALA A 121 27.55 -3.42 0.04
CA ALA A 121 26.95 -2.23 -0.53
C ALA A 121 25.98 -1.54 0.44
N THR A 122 25.15 -2.32 1.14
CA THR A 122 24.22 -1.78 2.15
C THR A 122 24.94 -1.15 3.33
N ALA A 123 26.02 -1.76 3.83
CA ALA A 123 26.81 -1.22 4.93
C ALA A 123 27.48 0.12 4.55
N LEU A 124 28.04 0.22 3.34
CA LEU A 124 28.65 1.47 2.84
C LEU A 124 27.60 2.58 2.67
N ALA A 125 26.43 2.26 2.11
CA ALA A 125 25.35 3.22 1.94
C ALA A 125 24.84 3.74 3.28
N ALA A 126 24.59 2.85 4.25
CA ALA A 126 24.15 3.23 5.60
C ALA A 126 25.19 4.11 6.32
N GLY A 127 26.48 3.79 6.18
CA GLY A 127 27.58 4.60 6.72
C GLY A 127 27.61 6.02 6.13
N ALA A 128 27.44 6.14 4.81
CA ALA A 128 27.40 7.45 4.14
C ALA A 128 26.20 8.29 4.60
N PHE A 129 25.02 7.68 4.77
CA PHE A 129 23.84 8.37 5.31
C PHE A 129 24.03 8.83 6.76
N ALA A 130 24.62 8.00 7.61
CA ALA A 130 24.92 8.36 9.00
C ALA A 130 25.89 9.56 9.09
N ILE A 131 26.95 9.57 8.28
CA ILE A 131 27.92 10.68 8.25
C ILE A 131 27.27 11.95 7.70
N SER A 132 26.48 11.85 6.62
CA SER A 132 25.78 12.99 6.02
C SER A 132 24.79 13.63 6.99
N THR A 133 23.99 12.82 7.69
CA THR A 133 23.04 13.30 8.70
C THR A 133 23.74 13.94 9.89
N MET A 134 24.84 13.35 10.38
CA MET A 134 25.69 13.96 11.42
C MET A 134 26.27 15.31 10.98
N PHE A 135 26.72 15.44 9.74
CA PHE A 135 27.24 16.70 9.21
C PHE A 135 26.16 17.80 9.11
N ILE A 136 24.96 17.45 8.67
CA ILE A 136 23.83 18.39 8.62
C ILE A 136 23.42 18.84 10.03
N LEU A 137 23.35 17.91 10.99
CA LEU A 137 23.00 18.23 12.37
C LEU A 137 24.04 19.10 13.08
N THR A 138 25.32 18.86 12.83
CA THR A 138 26.42 19.66 13.40
C THR A 138 26.50 21.05 12.76
N LYS A 139 26.24 21.19 11.46
CA LYS A 139 26.20 22.49 10.77
C LYS A 139 25.04 23.37 11.23
N ARG A 140 23.88 22.79 11.60
CA ARG A 140 22.72 23.54 12.10
C ARG A 140 22.91 24.08 13.54
N ARG A 141 23.90 23.57 14.27
CA ARG A 141 24.19 23.95 15.66
C ARG A 141 25.22 25.08 15.79
N ARG A 142 25.92 25.44 14.72
CA ARG A 142 26.79 26.63 14.63
C ARG A 142 26.04 27.74 13.91
#